data_AF-A0A5B7K2N7-F1
#
_entry.id   AF-A0A5B7K2N7-F1
#
_cell.length_a   1.000
_cell.length_b   1.000
_cell.length_c   1.000
_cell.angle_alpha   90.00
_cell.angle_beta   90.00
_cell.angle_gamma   90.00
#
_symmetry.space_group_name_H-M   'P 1'
#
loop_
_entity.id
_entity.type
_entity.pdbx_description
1 polymer ?
#
loop_
_entity_poly.entity_id
_entity_poly.type
_entity_poly.pdbx_seq_one_letter_code
_entity_poly.pdbx_strand_id
1 'polypeptide(L)'
;MILFFFPWKTLAKTMSDEYVQHLSEEEQQELKSKFLGFRQGLVAVGTCHHLLPPHCVAFTKKYREFRFCESDVVIATFPRSGTTWTQEIVWTMRNGLDFNMASTVSLDVRSPFLE
;
A
#
# COMPACT_ATOMS: atom_id res chain seq x y z
N MET A 1 -0.91 -4.78 -16.49
CA MET A 1 0.48 -4.51 -16.04
C MET A 1 0.78 -3.04 -16.30
N ILE A 2 0.46 -2.16 -15.35
CA ILE A 2 0.79 -0.74 -15.47
C ILE A 2 1.99 -0.50 -14.58
N LEU A 3 3.17 -0.45 -15.19
CA LEU A 3 4.38 0.07 -14.56
C LEU A 3 4.22 1.60 -14.51
N PHE A 4 3.67 2.12 -13.42
CA PHE A 4 3.84 3.54 -13.15
C PHE A 4 5.30 3.76 -12.75
N PHE A 5 6.09 4.31 -13.67
CA PHE A 5 7.32 5.02 -13.33
C PHE A 5 6.96 6.32 -12.58
N PHE A 6 6.33 6.20 -11.42
CA PHE A 6 6.19 7.34 -10.52
C PHE A 6 7.49 7.42 -9.70
N PRO A 7 8.24 8.54 -9.78
CA PRO A 7 9.47 8.67 -9.02
C PRO A 7 9.14 8.60 -7.52
N TRP A 8 9.68 7.60 -6.82
CA TRP A 8 9.45 7.34 -5.39
C TRP A 8 9.61 8.60 -4.53
N LYS A 9 10.56 9.48 -4.89
CA LYS A 9 10.80 10.75 -4.20
C LYS A 9 9.58 11.68 -4.19
N THR A 10 8.75 11.66 -5.23
CA THR A 10 7.53 12.47 -5.32
C THR A 10 6.42 11.89 -4.44
N LEU A 11 6.24 10.56 -4.43
CA LEU A 11 5.28 9.88 -3.56
C LEU A 11 5.63 10.04 -2.09
N ALA A 12 6.90 9.84 -1.74
CA ALA A 12 7.40 10.04 -0.39
C ALA A 12 7.08 11.46 0.13
N LYS A 13 7.25 12.49 -0.72
CA LYS A 13 6.93 13.88 -0.36
C LYS A 13 5.45 14.10 -0.07
N THR A 14 4.53 13.42 -0.75
CA THR A 14 3.08 13.58 -0.52
C THR A 14 2.56 12.92 0.74
N MET A 15 3.30 11.96 1.33
CA MET A 15 2.92 11.28 2.56
C MET A 15 3.43 12.01 3.82
N SER A 16 3.34 13.35 3.90
CA SER A 16 3.76 14.10 5.11
C SER A 16 2.60 14.16 6.06
N ASP A 17 2.90 14.28 7.35
CA ASP A 17 1.94 14.74 8.35
C ASP A 17 1.33 16.10 7.95
N GLU A 18 2.10 16.97 7.28
CA GLU A 18 1.64 18.25 6.69
C GLU A 18 0.56 18.10 5.60
N TYR A 19 0.44 16.92 4.99
CA TYR A 19 -0.55 16.64 3.95
C TYR A 19 -1.70 15.74 4.45
N VAL A 20 -1.78 15.52 5.77
CA VAL A 20 -2.94 14.87 6.39
C VAL A 20 -4.00 15.93 6.63
N GLN A 21 -5.16 15.75 6.01
CA GLN A 21 -6.27 16.68 6.09
C GLN A 21 -7.36 16.11 7.00
N HIS A 22 -7.87 16.96 7.88
CA HIS A 22 -9.03 16.65 8.70
C HIS A 22 -10.30 16.81 7.89
N LEU A 23 -11.07 15.73 7.78
CA LEU A 23 -12.40 15.74 7.17
C LEU A 23 -13.44 16.35 8.13
N SER A 24 -14.50 16.92 7.58
CA SER A 24 -15.62 17.45 8.38
C SER A 24 -16.32 16.34 9.17
N GLU A 25 -17.06 16.71 10.23
CA GLU A 25 -17.81 15.75 11.05
C GLU A 25 -18.86 14.98 10.23
N GLU A 26 -19.53 15.67 9.29
CA GLU A 26 -20.52 15.10 8.39
C GLU A 26 -19.91 14.02 7.48
N GLU A 27 -18.78 14.33 6.83
CA GLU A 27 -18.03 13.37 5.99
C GLU A 27 -17.55 12.17 6.81
N GLN A 28 -17.06 12.40 8.03
CA GLN A 28 -16.62 11.34 8.92
C GLN A 28 -17.78 10.40 9.31
N GLN A 29 -18.96 10.96 9.58
CA GLN A 29 -20.13 10.18 9.94
C GLN A 29 -20.63 9.35 8.76
N GLU A 30 -20.62 9.93 7.55
CA GLU A 30 -20.93 9.21 6.32
C GLU A 30 -19.93 8.05 6.08
N LEU A 31 -18.64 8.31 6.16
CA LEU A 31 -17.60 7.29 5.96
C LEU A 31 -17.72 6.16 7.00
N LYS A 32 -17.93 6.48 8.28
CA LYS A 32 -18.12 5.46 9.33
C LYS A 32 -19.36 4.59 9.07
N SER A 33 -20.43 5.15 8.48
CA SER A 33 -21.62 4.37 8.13
C SER A 33 -21.36 3.36 7.00
N LYS A 34 -20.50 3.71 6.02
CA LYS A 34 -20.16 2.87 4.87
C LYS A 34 -19.03 1.87 5.17
N PHE A 35 -18.09 2.25 6.02
CA PHE A 35 -16.87 1.50 6.31
C PHE A 35 -16.84 0.97 7.75
N LEU A 36 -17.67 -0.04 8.04
CA LEU A 36 -17.87 -0.60 9.39
C LEU A 36 -16.59 -1.13 10.07
N GLY A 37 -15.57 -1.49 9.30
CA GLY A 37 -14.26 -1.93 9.80
C GLY A 37 -13.40 -0.79 10.37
N PHE A 38 -13.67 0.47 10.01
CA PHE A 38 -12.87 1.63 10.39
C PHE A 38 -13.64 2.52 11.38
N ARG A 39 -13.79 2.03 12.62
CA ARG A 39 -14.56 2.74 13.68
C ARG A 39 -14.06 4.16 13.97
N GLN A 40 -12.75 4.37 13.83
CA GLN A 40 -12.11 5.67 14.04
C GLN A 40 -12.33 6.63 12.85
N GLY A 41 -12.93 6.17 11.76
CA GLY A 41 -13.05 6.89 10.50
C GLY A 41 -11.82 6.72 9.62
N LEU A 42 -11.71 7.59 8.61
CA LEU A 42 -10.59 7.64 7.67
C LEU A 42 -10.00 9.05 7.67
N VAL A 43 -8.77 9.18 7.21
CA VAL A 43 -8.10 10.47 7.00
C VAL A 43 -7.81 10.66 5.52
N ALA A 44 -7.91 11.89 5.03
CA ALA A 44 -7.48 12.22 3.68
C ALA A 44 -5.98 12.56 3.70
N VAL A 45 -5.21 11.92 2.81
CA VAL A 45 -3.76 12.09 2.74
C VAL A 45 -3.33 12.51 1.34
N GLY A 46 -2.41 13.47 1.28
CA GLY A 46 -1.80 13.95 0.04
C GLY A 46 -2.69 14.92 -0.74
N THR A 47 -2.18 15.38 -1.89
CA THR A 47 -2.85 16.37 -2.74
C THR A 47 -4.08 15.85 -3.46
N CYS A 48 -4.22 14.54 -3.59
CA CYS A 48 -5.35 13.89 -4.28
C CYS A 48 -6.40 13.34 -3.30
N HIS A 49 -6.33 13.69 -2.01
CA HIS A 49 -7.29 13.27 -0.98
C HIS A 49 -7.50 11.76 -0.91
N HIS A 50 -6.42 10.97 -0.89
CA HIS A 50 -6.54 9.52 -0.73
C HIS A 50 -7.04 9.20 0.68
N LEU A 51 -8.14 8.45 0.77
CA LEU A 51 -8.70 8.03 2.05
C LEU A 51 -7.95 6.83 2.59
N LEU A 52 -7.30 7.00 3.74
CA LEU A 52 -6.51 5.97 4.40
C LEU A 52 -6.92 5.79 5.87
N PRO A 53 -6.68 4.62 6.46
CA PRO A 53 -6.84 4.43 7.89
C PRO A 53 -5.94 5.39 8.70
N PRO A 54 -6.40 5.92 9.85
CA PRO A 54 -5.62 6.87 10.64
C PRO A 54 -4.25 6.35 11.10
N HIS A 55 -4.11 5.04 11.31
CA HIS A 55 -2.85 4.44 11.75
C HIS A 55 -1.73 4.53 10.70
N CYS A 56 -2.06 4.67 9.41
CA CYS A 56 -1.05 4.82 8.35
C CYS A 56 -0.19 6.07 8.56
N VAL A 57 -0.74 7.11 9.21
CA VAL A 57 -0.02 8.35 9.54
C VAL A 57 1.18 8.06 10.45
N ALA A 58 1.08 7.11 11.37
CA ALA A 58 2.19 6.77 12.27
C ALA A 58 3.41 6.17 11.56
N PHE A 59 3.24 5.66 10.34
CA PHE A 59 4.30 5.01 9.56
C PHE A 59 4.84 5.87 8.41
N THR A 60 4.29 7.07 8.19
CA THR A 60 4.68 7.99 7.09
C THR A 60 6.19 8.23 7.04
N LYS A 61 6.79 8.53 8.19
CA LYS A 61 8.24 8.73 8.31
C LYS A 61 9.03 7.49 7.88
N LYS A 62 8.62 6.31 8.34
CA LYS A 62 9.29 5.04 8.00
C LYS A 62 9.23 4.76 6.51
N TYR A 63 8.07 4.97 5.88
CA TYR A 63 7.93 4.77 4.43
C TYR A 63 8.81 5.73 3.63
N ARG A 64 8.93 7.00 4.05
CA ARG A 64 9.81 7.97 3.38
C ARG A 64 11.28 7.62 3.47
N GLU A 65 11.70 7.13 4.62
CA GLU A 65 13.10 6.79 4.90
C GLU A 65 13.46 5.38 4.40
N PHE A 66 12.47 4.58 4.01
CA PHE A 66 12.67 3.24 3.45
C PHE A 66 13.56 3.32 2.20
N ARG A 67 14.59 2.47 2.19
CA ARG A 67 15.56 2.39 1.09
C ARG A 67 15.38 1.06 0.38
N PHE A 68 15.01 1.14 -0.89
CA PHE A 68 15.00 -0.02 -1.78
C PHE A 68 16.41 -0.42 -2.17
N CYS A 69 16.60 -1.72 -2.35
CA CYS A 69 17.76 -2.32 -3.00
C CYS A 69 17.52 -2.42 -4.52
N GLU A 70 18.59 -2.46 -5.31
CA GLU A 70 18.50 -2.57 -6.78
C GLU A 70 17.82 -3.87 -7.24
N SER A 71 17.84 -4.90 -6.40
CA SER A 71 17.21 -6.19 -6.66
C SER A 71 15.71 -6.25 -6.30
N ASP A 72 15.17 -5.22 -5.67
CA ASP A 72 13.80 -5.24 -5.17
C ASP A 72 12.79 -5.16 -6.32
N VAL A 73 11.68 -5.89 -6.16
CA VAL A 73 10.55 -5.85 -7.09
C VAL A 73 9.34 -5.35 -6.32
N VAL A 74 8.78 -4.23 -6.76
CA VAL A 74 7.62 -3.60 -6.11
C VAL A 74 6.37 -3.87 -6.93
N ILE A 75 5.36 -4.44 -6.28
CA ILE A 75 4.03 -4.65 -6.86
C ILE A 75 3.09 -3.65 -6.20
N ALA A 76 2.80 -2.55 -6.90
CA ALA A 76 1.90 -1.51 -6.43
C ALA A 76 0.63 -1.49 -7.28
N THR A 77 -0.53 -1.70 -6.66
CA THR A 77 -1.83 -1.66 -7.36
C THR A 77 -2.93 -1.13 -6.43
N PHE A 78 -4.02 -0.65 -7.01
CA PHE A 78 -5.23 -0.38 -6.24
C PHE A 78 -5.83 -1.69 -5.68
N PRO A 79 -6.38 -1.73 -4.45
CA PRO A 79 -6.92 -2.95 -3.85
C PRO A 79 -7.89 -3.69 -4.77
N ARG A 80 -7.82 -5.03 -4.74
CA ARG A 80 -8.66 -5.94 -5.55
C ARG A 80 -8.41 -5.89 -7.07
N SER A 81 -7.29 -5.34 -7.51
CA SER A 81 -6.91 -5.28 -8.94
C SER A 81 -5.98 -6.41 -9.41
N GLY A 82 -5.93 -7.53 -8.67
CA GLY A 82 -5.11 -8.71 -9.02
C GLY A 82 -3.70 -8.73 -8.43
N THR A 83 -3.47 -8.07 -7.28
CA THR A 83 -2.19 -8.14 -6.53
C THR A 83 -1.72 -9.56 -6.30
N THR A 84 -2.57 -10.41 -5.73
CA THR A 84 -2.23 -11.79 -5.35
C THR A 84 -1.72 -12.61 -6.54
N TRP A 85 -2.41 -12.53 -7.68
CA TRP A 85 -1.98 -13.22 -8.89
C TRP A 85 -0.65 -12.69 -9.40
N THR A 86 -0.47 -11.37 -9.38
CA THR A 86 0.78 -10.73 -9.80
C THR A 86 1.94 -11.15 -8.89
N GLN A 87 1.72 -11.20 -7.58
CA GLN A 87 2.72 -11.64 -6.59
C GLN A 87 3.16 -13.08 -6.86
N GLU A 88 2.22 -14.00 -7.10
CA GLU A 88 2.54 -15.41 -7.41
C GLU A 88 3.32 -15.56 -8.72
N ILE A 89 2.87 -14.89 -9.79
CA ILE A 89 3.53 -14.93 -11.10
C ILE A 89 4.96 -14.38 -11.00
N VAL A 90 5.12 -13.19 -10.40
CA VAL A 90 6.44 -12.55 -10.28
C VAL A 90 7.38 -13.40 -9.41
N TRP A 91 6.88 -13.91 -8.28
CA TRP A 91 7.69 -14.71 -7.37
C TRP A 91 8.15 -16.01 -8.04
N THR A 92 7.25 -16.75 -8.69
CA THR A 92 7.62 -17.99 -9.41
C THR A 92 8.60 -17.74 -10.55
N MET A 93 8.40 -16.69 -11.36
CA MET A 93 9.34 -16.32 -12.43
C MET A 93 10.74 -15.99 -11.89
N ARG A 94 10.85 -15.32 -10.74
CA ARG A 94 12.14 -14.98 -10.10
C ARG A 94 12.82 -16.17 -9.45
N ASN A 95 12.07 -17.19 -9.05
CA ASN A 95 12.57 -18.37 -8.35
C ASN A 95 12.61 -19.62 -9.24
N GLY A 96 12.82 -19.44 -10.55
CA GLY A 96 13.05 -20.57 -11.48
C GLY A 96 11.84 -21.50 -11.66
N LEU A 97 10.62 -20.97 -11.53
CA LEU A 97 9.36 -21.71 -11.60
C LEU A 97 9.23 -22.81 -10.52
N ASP A 98 9.74 -22.56 -9.31
CA ASP A 98 9.58 -23.46 -8.16
C ASP A 98 8.14 -23.44 -7.61
N PHE A 99 7.27 -24.26 -8.20
CA PHE A 99 5.88 -24.42 -7.78
C PHE A 99 5.73 -25.16 -6.44
N ASN A 100 6.72 -25.96 -6.04
CA ASN A 100 6.68 -26.68 -4.76
C ASN A 100 6.82 -25.69 -3.61
N MET A 101 7.80 -24.79 -3.68
CA MET A 101 7.97 -23.77 -2.67
C MET A 101 6.82 -22.75 -2.68
N ALA A 102 6.34 -22.36 -3.87
CA ALA A 102 5.19 -21.45 -3.99
C ALA A 102 3.92 -21.99 -3.29
N SER A 103 3.68 -23.30 -3.35
CA SER A 103 2.51 -23.94 -2.72
C SER A 103 2.70 -24.24 -1.23
N THR A 104 3.95 -24.38 -0.77
CA THR A 104 4.25 -24.74 0.62
C THR A 104 4.45 -23.52 1.52
N VAL A 105 5.07 -22.46 1.01
CA VAL A 105 5.40 -21.25 1.77
C VAL A 105 4.32 -20.19 1.53
N SER A 106 3.79 -19.64 2.62
CA SER A 106 2.78 -18.57 2.57
C SER A 106 3.24 -17.38 1.72
N LEU A 107 2.30 -16.80 0.96
CA LEU A 107 2.54 -15.63 0.13
C LEU A 107 3.03 -14.43 0.95
N ASP A 108 2.52 -14.24 2.17
CA ASP A 108 2.90 -13.13 3.05
C ASP A 108 4.38 -13.17 3.46
N VAL A 109 4.99 -14.37 3.47
CA VAL A 109 6.42 -14.56 3.74
C VAL A 109 7.24 -14.31 2.47
N ARG A 110 6.71 -14.71 1.32
CA ARG A 110 7.36 -14.60 0.01
C ARG A 110 7.29 -13.18 -0.57
N SER A 111 6.26 -12.42 -0.24
CA SER A 111 5.96 -11.08 -0.72
C SER A 111 5.41 -10.23 0.44
N PRO A 112 6.29 -9.70 1.31
CA PRO A 112 5.86 -8.87 2.43
C PRO A 112 5.14 -7.60 1.97
N PHE A 113 4.10 -7.21 2.71
CA PHE A 113 3.42 -5.93 2.51
C PHE A 113 4.22 -4.81 3.14
N LEU A 114 4.29 -3.67 2.43
CA LEU A 114 4.93 -2.47 2.94
C LEU A 114 4.00 -1.71 3.90
N GLU A 115 2.69 -1.73 3.63
CA GLU A 115 1.62 -1.11 4.44
C GLU A 115 0.93 -2.07 5.40
#